data_AF-A0A0Q2T485-F1
#
_entry.id   AF-A0A0Q2T485-F1
#
_cell.length_a   1.000
_cell.length_b   1.000
_cell.length_c   1.000
_cell.angle_alpha   90.00
_cell.angle_beta   90.00
_cell.angle_gamma   90.00
#
_symmetry.space_group_name_H-M   'P 1'
#
loop_
_entity.id
_entity.type
_entity.pdbx_description
1 polymer ?
#
loop_
_entity_poly.entity_id
_entity_poly.type
_entity_poly.pdbx_seq_one_letter_code
_entity_poly.pdbx_strand_id
1 'polypeptide(L)'
;MCILCGEMISTLHWSELNFKEEKHELSVGEEQKERLRIRLKKVKILNEILEFYGLKLKEWQNSKYILSNKKGRDIIVNDLGDLWIKASELEKKSFDVLDENLLHFLRAKHG
;
A
#
# COMPACT_ATOMS: atom_id res chain seq x y z
N MET A 1 -7.23 31.77 2.44
CA MET A 1 -6.72 30.39 2.27
C MET A 1 -6.36 30.21 0.81
N CYS A 2 -5.08 29.99 0.49
CA CYS A 2 -4.61 29.84 -0.90
C CYS A 2 -4.78 28.40 -1.39
N ILE A 3 -4.88 28.21 -2.72
CA ILE A 3 -4.95 26.91 -3.40
C ILE A 3 -3.85 25.93 -2.94
N LEU A 4 -2.66 26.43 -2.61
CA LEU A 4 -1.53 25.64 -2.09
C LEU A 4 -1.82 24.98 -0.74
N CYS A 5 -2.68 25.58 0.09
CA CYS A 5 -3.10 24.98 1.37
C CYS A 5 -4.17 23.91 1.16
N GLY A 6 -4.93 23.97 0.07
CA GLY A 6 -5.93 22.97 -0.32
C GLY A 6 -5.30 21.73 -0.96
N GLU A 7 -4.22 21.89 -1.73
CA GLU A 7 -3.48 20.76 -2.32
C GLU A 7 -2.64 19.97 -1.29
N MET A 8 -2.25 20.59 -0.17
CA MET A 8 -1.62 19.88 0.96
C MET A 8 -2.61 19.08 1.82
N ILE A 9 -3.91 19.29 1.65
CA ILE A 9 -4.92 18.32 2.10
C ILE A 9 -4.92 17.24 1.02
N SER A 10 -3.90 16.39 1.10
CA SER A 10 -3.70 15.20 0.27
C SER A 10 -5.07 14.60 -0.06
N THR A 11 -5.38 14.52 -1.34
CA THR A 11 -6.51 13.73 -1.82
C THR A 11 -6.37 12.34 -1.22
N LEU A 12 -7.18 12.02 -0.21
CA LEU A 12 -7.18 10.70 0.38
C LEU A 12 -7.55 9.72 -0.73
N HIS A 13 -6.59 8.90 -1.14
CA HIS A 13 -6.85 7.87 -2.14
C HIS A 13 -7.93 6.93 -1.59
N TRP A 14 -8.83 6.43 -2.45
CA TRP A 14 -9.95 5.57 -2.02
C TRP A 14 -9.48 4.34 -1.21
N SER A 15 -8.25 3.86 -1.48
CA SER A 15 -7.64 2.77 -0.72
C SER A 15 -7.33 3.13 0.72
N GLU A 16 -7.31 4.41 1.10
CA GLU A 16 -7.04 4.92 2.44
C GLU A 16 -8.32 5.24 3.23
N LEU A 17 -9.48 5.33 2.56
CA LEU A 17 -10.75 5.59 3.21
C LEU A 17 -11.16 4.40 4.09
N ASN A 18 -11.49 4.69 5.34
CA ASN A 18 -12.05 3.73 6.28
C ASN A 18 -13.57 3.96 6.37
N PHE A 19 -14.36 3.10 5.74
CA PHE A 19 -15.83 3.25 5.70
C PHE A 19 -16.53 2.97 7.03
N LYS A 20 -15.80 2.69 8.12
CA LYS A 20 -16.35 2.29 9.42
C LYS A 20 -16.71 3.44 10.37
N GLU A 21 -16.48 4.69 10.00
CA GLU A 21 -16.62 5.80 10.94
C GLU A 21 -18.02 6.38 10.97
N GLU A 22 -18.97 5.59 11.50
CA GLU A 22 -20.13 6.15 12.18
C GLU A 22 -19.75 6.44 13.63
N LYS A 23 -19.58 7.73 13.95
CA LYS A 23 -19.67 8.34 15.29
C LYS A 23 -18.63 7.87 16.34
N HIS A 24 -17.42 8.43 16.34
CA HIS A 24 -16.66 8.59 17.59
C HIS A 24 -15.86 9.91 17.55
N GLU A 25 -15.91 10.67 18.65
CA GLU A 25 -15.01 11.80 18.93
C GLU A 25 -13.58 11.24 19.13
N LEU A 26 -12.89 10.95 18.05
CA LEU A 26 -11.52 10.44 18.09
C LEU A 26 -10.55 11.61 18.27
N SER A 27 -9.65 11.48 19.25
CA SER A 27 -8.54 12.43 19.42
C SER A 27 -7.52 12.28 18.28
N VAL A 28 -6.89 13.39 17.88
CA VAL A 28 -5.93 13.47 16.76
C VAL A 28 -4.84 12.38 16.83
N GLY A 29 -4.40 11.97 18.02
CA GLY A 29 -3.40 10.92 18.20
C GLY A 29 -3.92 9.48 18.01
N GLU A 30 -5.18 9.21 18.35
CA GLU A 30 -5.78 7.88 18.22
C GLU A 30 -6.06 7.55 16.75
N GLU A 31 -6.51 8.55 15.98
CA GLU A 31 -6.72 8.45 14.53
C GLU A 31 -5.42 8.07 13.81
N GLN A 32 -4.30 8.70 14.15
CA GLN A 32 -2.98 8.38 13.56
C GLN A 32 -2.55 6.94 13.83
N LYS A 33 -2.78 6.46 15.07
CA LYS A 33 -2.43 5.10 15.48
C LYS A 33 -3.29 4.06 14.78
N GLU A 34 -4.59 4.30 14.66
CA GLU A 34 -5.50 3.39 13.97
C GLU A 34 -5.21 3.36 12.47
N ARG A 35 -4.91 4.52 11.88
CA ARG A 35 -4.45 4.61 10.49
C ARG A 35 -3.19 3.77 10.25
N LEU A 36 -2.19 3.88 11.12
CA LEU A 36 -0.97 3.07 11.02
C LEU A 36 -1.30 1.56 11.12
N ARG A 37 -2.17 1.16 12.06
CA ARG A 37 -2.58 -0.25 12.20
C ARG A 37 -3.25 -0.78 10.94
N ILE A 38 -4.17 -0.02 10.35
CA ILE A 38 -4.85 -0.39 9.10
C ILE A 38 -3.83 -0.53 7.97
N ARG A 39 -2.88 0.41 7.86
CA ARG A 39 -1.82 0.36 6.84
C ARG A 39 -0.91 -0.85 7.00
N LEU A 40 -0.50 -1.18 8.22
CA LEU A 40 0.30 -2.37 8.51
C LEU A 40 -0.45 -3.67 8.16
N LYS A 41 -1.76 -3.74 8.43
CA LYS A 41 -2.61 -4.87 8.00
C LYS A 41 -2.63 -5.01 6.48
N LYS A 42 -2.82 -3.90 5.75
CA LYS A 42 -2.77 -3.89 4.27
C LYS A 42 -1.40 -4.33 3.75
N VAL A 43 -0.31 -3.82 4.31
CA VAL A 43 1.07 -4.21 3.96
C VAL A 43 1.28 -5.71 4.17
N LYS A 44 0.76 -6.28 5.26
CA LYS A 44 0.86 -7.73 5.51
C LYS A 44 0.20 -8.54 4.38
N ILE A 45 -1.04 -8.21 4.03
CA ILE A 45 -1.80 -8.89 2.97
C ILE A 45 -1.11 -8.72 1.61
N LEU A 46 -0.73 -7.49 1.25
CA LEU A 46 -0.06 -7.21 -0.01
C LEU A 46 1.26 -7.97 -0.16
N ASN A 47 2.01 -8.12 0.93
CA ASN A 47 3.24 -8.88 0.91
C ASN A 47 3.05 -10.38 0.66
N GLU A 48 1.85 -10.94 0.89
CA GLU A 48 1.56 -12.33 0.51
C GLU A 48 1.55 -12.49 -1.01
N ILE A 49 1.10 -11.47 -1.73
CA ILE A 49 1.08 -11.42 -3.21
C ILE A 49 2.45 -11.01 -3.75
N LEU A 50 3.05 -9.94 -3.21
CA LEU A 50 4.32 -9.39 -3.70
C LEU A 50 5.49 -10.36 -3.55
N GLU A 51 5.43 -11.28 -2.59
CA GLU A 51 6.43 -12.32 -2.40
C GLU A 51 6.63 -13.19 -3.65
N PHE A 52 5.54 -13.54 -4.35
CA PHE A 52 5.60 -14.29 -5.62
C PHE A 52 6.51 -13.59 -6.64
N TYR A 53 6.46 -12.26 -6.65
CA TYR A 53 7.26 -11.43 -7.55
C TYR A 53 8.65 -11.08 -7.00
N GLY A 54 8.99 -11.51 -5.79
CA GLY A 54 10.24 -11.14 -5.11
C GLY A 54 10.28 -9.66 -4.71
N LEU A 55 9.12 -9.06 -4.46
CA LEU A 55 8.95 -7.69 -4.03
C LEU A 55 8.50 -7.64 -2.56
N LYS A 56 8.76 -6.51 -1.89
CA LYS A 56 8.33 -6.29 -0.50
C LYS A 56 7.91 -4.84 -0.29
N LEU A 57 6.71 -4.66 0.24
CA LEU A 57 6.17 -3.37 0.64
C LEU A 57 6.41 -3.11 2.14
N LYS A 58 6.72 -1.87 2.49
CA LYS A 58 6.81 -1.38 3.87
C LYS A 58 6.02 -0.09 4.02
N GLU A 59 5.45 0.12 5.19
CA GLU A 59 4.84 1.39 5.59
C GLU A 59 5.93 2.45 5.78
N TRP A 60 5.67 3.69 5.33
CA TRP A 60 6.56 4.83 5.54
C TRP A 60 5.81 6.08 5.97
N GLN A 61 6.18 6.59 7.15
CA GLN A 61 5.76 7.91 7.68
C GLN A 61 4.24 8.06 7.77
N ASN A 62 3.52 6.96 8.00
CA ASN A 62 2.06 6.97 8.08
C ASN A 62 1.44 7.78 6.93
N SER A 63 1.95 7.64 5.70
CA SER A 63 1.47 8.43 4.55
C SER A 63 1.82 7.78 3.23
N LYS A 64 3.01 7.19 3.11
CA LYS A 64 3.51 6.53 1.90
C LYS A 64 3.92 5.09 2.17
N TYR A 65 4.36 4.41 1.12
CA TYR A 65 4.97 3.10 1.21
C TYR A 65 6.33 3.09 0.52
N ILE A 66 7.17 2.12 0.91
CA ILE A 66 8.41 1.79 0.21
C ILE A 66 8.23 0.41 -0.41
N LEU A 67 8.46 0.29 -1.71
CA LEU A 67 8.54 -0.97 -2.41
C LEU A 67 10.01 -1.30 -2.68
N SER A 68 10.44 -2.45 -2.20
CA SER A 68 11.81 -2.96 -2.33
C SER A 68 11.83 -4.23 -3.18
N ASN A 69 12.91 -4.46 -3.93
CA ASN A 69 13.17 -5.75 -4.58
C ASN A 69 14.34 -6.49 -3.92
N LYS A 70 14.49 -7.78 -4.27
CA LYS A 70 15.64 -8.61 -3.85
C LYS A 70 16.99 -8.11 -4.37
N LYS A 71 17.01 -7.18 -5.32
CA LYS A 71 18.22 -6.56 -5.89
C LYS A 71 18.68 -5.34 -5.07
N GLY A 72 18.02 -5.01 -3.96
CA GLY A 72 18.36 -3.90 -3.08
C GLY A 72 17.94 -2.52 -3.58
N ARG A 73 17.05 -2.44 -4.57
CA ARG A 73 16.48 -1.17 -5.05
C ARG A 73 15.14 -0.91 -4.36
N ASP A 74 14.95 0.35 -3.97
CA ASP A 74 13.76 0.85 -3.30
C ASP A 74 13.11 1.97 -4.12
N ILE A 75 11.77 2.02 -4.11
CA ILE A 75 11.00 3.10 -4.72
C ILE A 75 9.84 3.52 -3.80
N ILE A 76 9.55 4.82 -3.80
CA ILE A 76 8.40 5.38 -3.07
C ILE A 76 7.13 5.06 -3.84
N VAL A 77 6.14 4.56 -3.11
CA VAL A 77 4.77 4.35 -3.59
C VAL A 77 3.87 5.30 -2.81
N ASN A 78 3.15 6.18 -3.51
CA ASN A 78 2.35 7.21 -2.84
C ASN A 78 1.10 6.61 -2.18
N ASP A 79 0.42 5.71 -2.86
CA ASP A 79 -0.78 5.00 -2.40
C ASP A 79 -0.89 3.62 -3.08
N LEU A 80 -1.93 2.84 -2.76
CA LEU A 80 -2.07 1.51 -3.35
C LEU A 80 -2.46 1.51 -4.83
N GLY A 81 -2.97 2.62 -5.37
CA GLY A 81 -3.22 2.78 -6.81
C GLY A 81 -1.93 2.92 -7.62
N ASP A 82 -0.92 3.54 -7.04
CA ASP A 82 0.43 3.71 -7.64
C ASP A 82 1.28 2.42 -7.60
N LEU A 83 0.90 1.43 -6.79
CA LEU A 83 1.73 0.25 -6.48
C LEU A 83 2.24 -0.51 -7.70
N TRP A 84 1.36 -0.89 -8.62
CA TRP A 84 1.75 -1.73 -9.77
C TRP A 84 2.52 -0.96 -10.84
N ILE A 85 2.27 0.34 -10.95
CA ILE A 85 3.06 1.25 -11.79
C ILE A 85 4.50 1.26 -11.27
N LYS A 86 4.69 1.50 -9.96
CA LYS A 86 6.01 1.48 -9.32
C LYS A 86 6.69 0.12 -9.33
N ALA A 87 5.94 -0.97 -9.20
CA ALA A 87 6.48 -2.32 -9.38
C ALA A 87 7.03 -2.52 -10.79
N SER A 88 6.29 -2.07 -11.81
CA SER A 88 6.68 -2.15 -13.22
C SER A 88 7.91 -1.30 -13.51
N GLU A 89 7.98 -0.08 -12.98
CA GLU A 89 9.17 0.78 -13.06
C GLU A 89 10.40 0.11 -12.41
N LEU A 90 10.21 -0.48 -11.22
CA LEU A 90 11.29 -1.09 -10.44
C LEU A 90 11.85 -2.32 -11.14
N GLU A 91 11.01 -3.23 -11.64
CA GLU A 91 11.44 -4.48 -12.27
C GLU A 91 11.59 -4.40 -13.81
N LYS A 92 11.22 -3.28 -14.43
CA LYS A 92 11.22 -3.10 -15.90
C LYS A 92 10.44 -4.20 -16.63
N LYS A 93 9.33 -4.65 -16.05
CA LYS A 93 8.44 -5.69 -16.60
C LYS A 93 6.98 -5.37 -16.28
N SER A 94 6.05 -5.89 -17.06
CA SER A 94 4.63 -5.85 -16.70
C SER A 94 4.31 -6.90 -15.64
N PHE A 95 3.26 -6.62 -14.86
CA PHE A 95 2.73 -7.52 -13.85
C PHE A 95 1.30 -7.90 -14.23
N ASP A 96 1.02 -9.19 -14.31
CA ASP A 96 -0.34 -9.70 -14.41
C ASP A 96 -0.80 -10.16 -13.02
N VAL A 97 -1.75 -9.42 -12.44
CA VAL A 97 -2.29 -9.68 -11.10
C VAL A 97 -3.25 -10.88 -11.10
N LEU A 98 -3.64 -11.37 -12.27
CA LEU A 98 -4.49 -12.55 -12.47
C LEU A 98 -3.74 -13.74 -13.06
N ASP A 99 -2.40 -13.72 -13.01
CA ASP A 99 -1.55 -14.83 -13.45
C ASP A 99 -1.95 -16.13 -12.75
N GLU A 100 -2.22 -17.19 -13.52
CA GLU A 100 -2.60 -18.50 -13.00
C GLU A 100 -1.53 -19.06 -12.03
N ASN A 101 -0.25 -18.80 -12.29
CA ASN A 101 0.84 -19.21 -11.42
C ASN A 101 0.80 -18.49 -10.07
N LEU A 102 0.44 -17.20 -10.06
CA LEU A 102 0.22 -16.46 -8.83
C LEU A 102 -0.94 -17.07 -8.04
N LEU A 103 -2.06 -17.38 -8.70
CA LEU A 103 -3.22 -17.99 -8.06
C LEU A 103 -2.88 -19.37 -7.46
N HIS A 104 -2.12 -20.19 -8.19
CA HIS A 104 -1.63 -21.47 -7.68
C HIS A 104 -0.70 -21.30 -6.47
N PHE A 105 0.23 -20.34 -6.53
CA PHE A 105 1.11 -20.00 -5.41
C PHE A 105 0.33 -19.60 -4.15
N LEU A 106 -0.67 -18.72 -4.30
CA LEU A 106 -1.50 -18.27 -3.17
C LEU A 106 -2.35 -19.42 -2.60
N ARG A 107 -2.93 -20.27 -3.45
CA ARG A 107 -3.67 -21.46 -2.98
C ARG A 107 -2.78 -22.42 -2.22
N ALA A 108 -1.57 -22.70 -2.70
CA ALA A 108 -0.64 -23.59 -2.00
C ALA A 108 -0.16 -23.03 -0.65
N LYS A 109 -0.16 -21.70 -0.49
CA LYS A 109 0.26 -21.02 0.74
C LYS A 109 -0.83 -20.96 1.81
N HIS A 110 -2.11 -20.95 1.41
CA HIS A 110 -3.25 -20.74 2.30
C HIS A 110 -4.30 -21.87 2.33
N GLY A 111 -4.21 -22.85 1.42
CA GLY A 111 -5.04 -24.06 1.40
C GLY A 111 -4.38 -25.22 2.13
#